data_AF-A0A1W1CW21-F1
#
_entry.id   AF-A0A1W1CW21-F1
#
_cell.length_a   1.000
_cell.length_b   1.000
_cell.length_c   1.000
_cell.angle_alpha   90.00
_cell.angle_beta   90.00
_cell.angle_gamma   90.00
#
_symmetry.space_group_name_H-M   'P 1'
#
loop_
_entity.id
_entity.type
_entity.pdbx_description
1 polymer ?
#
loop_
_entity_poly.entity_id
_entity_poly.type
_entity_poly.pdbx_seq_one_letter_code
_entity_poly.pdbx_strand_id
1 'polypeptide(L)'
;MDDKPLKVKHQAISKSKKSDFMSNFYNRKISTSFGDKKLDVYPIYIYENGKQPISNPTLLLQNKKKKLRFQTTVNTYRGTKGILYRIFVNGKKEVSCVDLVISYEEDKLSYGRIYMKNKKELVLKP
;
A
#
# COMPACT_ATOMS: atom_id res chain seq x y z
N MET A 1 -35.57 0.20 37.18
CA MET A 1 -34.37 -0.18 36.42
C MET A 1 -33.98 1.07 35.65
N ASP A 2 -32.97 1.78 36.13
CA ASP A 2 -32.55 3.08 35.57
C ASP A 2 -31.39 2.89 34.58
N ASP A 3 -31.69 2.89 33.28
CA ASP A 3 -30.68 2.91 32.23
C ASP A 3 -30.13 4.33 32.06
N LYS A 4 -29.01 4.63 32.71
CA LYS A 4 -28.22 5.82 32.40
C LYS A 4 -27.34 5.54 31.17
N PRO A 5 -27.37 6.38 30.12
CA PRO A 5 -26.47 6.23 28.99
C PRO A 5 -25.01 6.43 29.43
N LEU A 6 -24.16 5.44 29.11
CA LEU A 6 -22.71 5.51 29.27
C LEU A 6 -22.16 6.70 28.47
N LYS A 7 -21.77 7.78 29.16
CA LYS A 7 -21.01 8.89 28.58
C LYS A 7 -19.62 8.38 28.22
N VAL A 8 -19.45 7.93 26.98
CA VAL A 8 -18.13 7.69 26.40
C VAL A 8 -17.44 9.04 26.24
N LYS A 9 -16.55 9.36 27.17
CA LYS A 9 -15.60 10.46 27.00
C LYS A 9 -14.68 10.09 25.85
N HIS A 10 -14.93 10.64 24.67
CA HIS A 10 -13.91 10.68 23.63
C HIS A 10 -12.77 11.56 24.18
N GLN A 11 -11.75 10.92 24.76
CA GLN A 11 -10.48 11.59 24.97
C GLN A 11 -9.98 11.99 23.59
N ALA A 12 -10.07 13.28 23.28
CA ALA A 12 -9.32 13.88 22.20
C ALA A 12 -7.84 13.63 22.52
N ILE A 13 -7.24 12.66 21.83
CA ILE A 13 -5.81 12.40 21.95
C ILE A 13 -5.10 13.62 21.37
N SER A 14 -4.60 14.44 22.30
CA SER A 14 -3.89 15.66 22.03
C SER A 14 -2.51 15.38 21.44
N LYS A 15 -2.07 16.31 20.58
CA LYS A 15 -0.70 16.56 20.10
C LYS A 15 -0.21 15.59 19.02
N SER A 16 -0.52 15.92 17.77
CA SER A 16 0.20 15.52 16.56
C SER A 16 1.68 15.98 16.65
N LYS A 17 2.51 15.23 17.37
CA LYS A 17 3.96 15.42 17.40
C LYS A 17 4.54 14.82 16.12
N LYS A 18 4.78 15.62 15.09
CA LYS A 18 5.88 15.49 14.09
C LYS A 18 6.28 14.10 13.51
N SER A 19 5.54 13.03 13.73
CA SER A 19 5.86 11.64 13.34
C SER A 19 4.97 11.13 12.20
N ASP A 20 4.22 12.02 11.55
CA ASP A 20 3.35 11.71 10.41
C ASP A 20 4.11 11.61 9.08
N PHE A 21 5.44 11.59 9.14
CA PHE A 21 6.33 11.73 8.00
C PHE A 21 7.08 10.43 7.74
N MET A 22 6.70 9.71 6.69
CA MET A 22 7.50 8.62 6.14
C MET A 22 8.30 9.11 4.92
N SER A 23 9.28 10.01 5.12
CA SER A 23 10.15 10.53 4.02
C SER A 23 10.71 9.42 3.15
N ASN A 24 11.03 8.31 3.80
CA ASN A 24 11.66 7.15 3.16
C ASN A 24 10.80 6.53 2.05
N PHE A 25 9.51 6.84 1.99
CA PHE A 25 8.57 6.34 0.98
C PHE A 25 8.13 7.35 -0.06
N TYR A 26 8.77 8.50 -0.15
CA TYR A 26 8.52 9.43 -1.24
C TYR A 26 9.23 8.98 -2.53
N ASN A 27 8.48 8.90 -3.63
CA ASN A 27 8.99 8.54 -4.95
C ASN A 27 9.76 7.20 -5.01
N ARG A 28 9.36 6.22 -4.18
CA ARG A 28 10.02 4.90 -4.15
C ARG A 28 9.56 4.00 -5.29
N LYS A 29 10.46 3.12 -5.71
CA LYS A 29 10.16 1.94 -6.53
C LYS A 29 10.29 0.69 -5.67
N ILE A 30 9.24 -0.13 -5.63
CA ILE A 30 9.30 -1.48 -5.06
C ILE A 30 9.43 -2.46 -6.22
N SER A 31 10.39 -3.38 -6.11
CA SER A 31 10.65 -4.41 -7.11
C SER A 31 10.60 -5.77 -6.44
N THR A 32 9.94 -6.75 -7.06
CA THR A 32 9.87 -8.12 -6.56
C THR A 32 9.83 -9.11 -7.72
N SER A 33 10.16 -10.37 -7.45
CA SER A 33 10.20 -11.43 -8.45
C SER A 33 9.39 -12.63 -7.99
N PHE A 34 8.73 -13.30 -8.93
CA PHE A 34 8.01 -14.54 -8.71
C PHE A 34 8.18 -15.45 -9.93
N GLY A 35 8.96 -16.52 -9.74
CA GLY A 35 9.40 -17.35 -10.86
C GLY A 35 10.23 -16.53 -11.86
N ASP A 36 9.83 -16.56 -13.12
CA ASP A 36 10.48 -15.84 -14.23
C ASP A 36 9.96 -14.40 -14.42
N LYS A 37 9.02 -13.97 -13.58
CA LYS A 37 8.37 -12.66 -13.65
C LYS A 37 8.94 -11.72 -12.59
N LYS A 38 9.12 -10.46 -12.97
CA LYS A 38 9.47 -9.34 -12.10
C LYS A 38 8.34 -8.33 -12.11
N LEU A 39 7.91 -7.90 -10.93
CA LEU A 39 6.93 -6.85 -10.74
C LEU A 39 7.61 -5.63 -10.13
N ASP A 40 7.42 -4.49 -10.78
CA ASP A 40 7.81 -3.19 -10.27
C ASP A 40 6.58 -2.32 -10.01
N VAL A 41 6.56 -1.61 -8.89
CA VAL A 41 5.53 -0.63 -8.54
C VAL A 41 6.21 0.70 -8.23
N TYR A 42 5.85 1.75 -8.98
CA TYR A 42 6.42 3.08 -8.80
C TYR A 42 5.60 4.17 -9.52
N PRO A 43 5.69 5.43 -9.10
CA PRO A 43 6.21 5.85 -7.80
C PRO A 43 5.23 5.47 -6.68
N ILE A 44 5.74 5.17 -5.51
CA ILE A 44 4.95 5.08 -4.27
C ILE A 44 5.14 6.41 -3.54
N TYR A 45 4.03 6.96 -3.06
CA TYR A 45 4.02 8.11 -2.18
C TYR A 45 3.10 7.82 -1.02
N ILE A 46 3.60 8.06 0.19
CA ILE A 46 2.83 8.01 1.42
C ILE A 46 2.62 9.45 1.87
N TYR A 47 1.55 9.69 2.65
CA TYR A 47 1.25 10.98 3.25
C TYR A 47 2.51 11.74 3.67
N GLU A 48 2.70 12.91 3.06
CA GLU A 48 3.81 13.81 3.33
C GLU A 48 3.21 15.21 3.53
N ASN A 49 3.34 15.81 4.71
CA ASN A 49 2.92 17.19 4.97
C ASN A 49 1.47 17.52 4.51
N GLY A 50 0.53 16.61 4.76
CA GLY A 50 -0.88 16.78 4.34
C GLY A 50 -1.15 16.53 2.86
N LYS A 51 -0.12 16.17 2.06
CA LYS A 51 -0.31 15.75 0.67
C LYS A 51 -0.91 14.36 0.61
N GLN A 52 -1.84 14.18 -0.32
CA GLN A 52 -2.46 12.89 -0.59
C GLN A 52 -1.46 11.93 -1.24
N PRO A 53 -1.58 10.61 -0.98
CA PRO A 53 -0.85 9.58 -1.71
C PRO A 53 -1.09 9.68 -3.22
N ILE A 54 -0.16 9.21 -4.06
CA ILE A 54 -0.46 9.13 -5.50
C ILE A 54 -1.64 8.19 -5.72
N SER A 55 -2.58 8.63 -6.54
CA SER A 55 -3.78 7.89 -6.88
C SER A 55 -3.54 6.80 -7.93
N ASN A 56 -2.50 6.94 -8.76
CA ASN A 56 -2.26 6.12 -9.95
C ASN A 56 -0.78 5.73 -10.13
N PRO A 57 -0.19 4.88 -9.27
CA PRO A 57 1.16 4.38 -9.49
C PRO A 57 1.25 3.57 -10.79
N THR A 58 2.42 3.55 -11.41
CA THR A 58 2.71 2.59 -12.48
C THR A 58 2.99 1.23 -11.86
N LEU A 59 2.24 0.23 -12.31
CA LEU A 59 2.55 -1.18 -12.05
C LEU A 59 3.10 -1.80 -13.35
N LEU A 60 4.22 -2.48 -13.24
CA LEU A 60 4.97 -3.00 -14.37
C LEU A 60 5.31 -4.47 -14.12
N LEU A 61 4.78 -5.35 -14.95
CA LEU A 61 5.10 -6.78 -14.91
C LEU A 61 6.00 -7.13 -16.09
N GLN A 62 7.14 -7.72 -15.81
CA GLN A 62 8.15 -8.08 -16.80
C GLN A 62 8.46 -9.57 -16.71
N ASN A 63 8.75 -10.20 -17.83
CA ASN A 63 9.47 -11.46 -17.88
C ASN A 63 10.53 -11.37 -18.99
N LYS A 64 11.24 -12.48 -19.26
CA LYS A 64 12.29 -12.53 -20.31
C LYS A 64 11.80 -12.10 -21.71
N LYS A 65 10.50 -12.19 -21.99
CA LYS A 65 9.93 -11.99 -23.33
C LYS A 65 9.08 -10.72 -23.47
N LYS A 66 8.59 -10.15 -22.36
CA LYS A 66 7.57 -9.10 -22.40
C LYS A 66 7.65 -8.18 -21.20
N LYS A 67 7.33 -6.91 -21.44
CA LYS A 67 7.10 -5.87 -20.44
C LYS A 67 5.65 -5.39 -20.56
N LEU A 68 4.86 -5.55 -19.51
CA LEU A 68 3.48 -5.10 -19.39
C LEU A 68 3.43 -3.93 -18.43
N ARG A 69 2.82 -2.82 -18.87
CA ARG A 69 2.51 -1.67 -18.03
C ARG A 69 1.02 -1.61 -17.79
N PHE A 70 0.61 -1.36 -16.57
CA PHE A 70 -0.79 -1.29 -16.19
C PHE A 70 -1.17 0.12 -15.74
N GLN A 71 -2.37 0.52 -16.12
CA GLN A 71 -3.08 1.60 -15.46
C GLN A 71 -3.62 1.07 -14.14
N THR A 72 -3.46 1.85 -13.09
CA THR A 72 -3.89 1.45 -11.75
C THR A 72 -4.65 2.56 -11.07
N THR A 73 -5.39 2.17 -10.04
CA THR A 73 -5.94 3.07 -9.03
C THR A 73 -5.50 2.61 -7.66
N VAL A 74 -5.42 3.51 -6.70
CA VAL A 74 -4.95 3.21 -5.34
C VAL A 74 -5.92 3.67 -4.28
N ASN A 75 -6.09 2.82 -3.28
CA ASN A 75 -6.56 3.21 -1.97
C ASN A 75 -5.44 3.10 -0.95
N THR A 76 -5.37 4.09 -0.06
CA THR A 76 -4.42 4.09 1.05
C THR A 76 -5.20 4.09 2.35
N TYR A 77 -4.86 3.19 3.26
CA TYR A 77 -5.49 3.06 4.57
C TYR A 77 -4.44 3.26 5.65
N ARG A 78 -4.68 4.22 6.53
CA ARG A 78 -3.82 4.52 7.67
C ARG A 78 -4.25 3.68 8.88
N GLY A 79 -3.35 2.86 9.39
CA GLY A 79 -3.51 2.13 10.64
C GLY A 79 -2.66 2.71 11.76
N THR A 80 -2.68 2.06 12.92
CA THR A 80 -1.85 2.44 14.08
C THR A 80 -0.39 1.99 13.94
N LYS A 81 -0.14 0.90 13.21
CA LYS A 81 1.21 0.30 13.03
C LYS A 81 1.85 0.61 11.68
N GLY A 82 1.10 1.16 10.75
CA GLY A 82 1.57 1.36 9.38
C GLY A 82 0.46 1.72 8.42
N ILE A 83 0.79 1.67 7.14
CA ILE A 83 -0.11 2.03 6.03
C ILE A 83 -0.28 0.83 5.10
N LEU A 84 -1.53 0.54 4.76
CA LEU A 84 -1.86 -0.36 3.66
C LEU A 84 -2.04 0.45 2.38
N TYR A 85 -1.24 0.12 1.38
CA TYR A 85 -1.30 0.68 0.04
C TYR A 85 -1.85 -0.38 -0.91
N ARG A 86 -3.13 -0.28 -1.25
CA ARG A 86 -3.85 -1.24 -2.08
C ARG A 86 -3.99 -0.69 -3.49
N ILE A 87 -3.36 -1.38 -4.45
CA ILE A 87 -3.27 -0.99 -5.85
C ILE A 87 -4.16 -1.91 -6.67
N PHE A 88 -5.16 -1.36 -7.33
CA PHE A 88 -6.05 -2.08 -8.24
C PHE A 88 -5.55 -1.93 -9.67
N VAL A 89 -5.46 -3.03 -10.39
CA VAL A 89 -5.10 -3.04 -11.82
C VAL A 89 -6.38 -2.92 -12.64
N ASN A 90 -6.46 -1.89 -13.48
CA ASN A 90 -7.65 -1.64 -14.27
C ASN A 90 -7.73 -2.61 -15.48
N GLY A 91 -8.94 -3.11 -15.76
CA GLY A 91 -9.25 -4.00 -16.88
C GLY A 91 -9.05 -5.49 -16.61
N LYS A 92 -9.35 -6.33 -17.62
CA LYS A 92 -9.18 -7.81 -17.52
C LYS A 92 -7.71 -8.19 -17.67
N LYS A 93 -6.96 -8.17 -16.57
CA LYS A 93 -5.51 -8.46 -16.53
C LYS A 93 -5.16 -9.68 -15.66
N GLU A 94 -3.92 -10.15 -15.77
CA GLU A 94 -3.40 -11.29 -15.02
C GLU A 94 -3.28 -10.98 -13.53
N VAL A 95 -2.77 -9.78 -13.22
CA VAL A 95 -2.77 -9.18 -11.89
C VAL A 95 -4.07 -8.41 -11.73
N SER A 96 -4.74 -8.62 -10.60
CA SER A 96 -5.97 -7.90 -10.23
C SER A 96 -5.71 -6.81 -9.18
N CYS A 97 -4.88 -7.13 -8.19
CA CYS A 97 -4.61 -6.24 -7.05
C CYS A 97 -3.22 -6.50 -6.49
N VAL A 98 -2.62 -5.48 -5.88
CA VAL A 98 -1.41 -5.59 -5.06
C VAL A 98 -1.60 -4.85 -3.76
N ASP A 99 -1.36 -5.54 -2.65
CA ASP A 99 -1.30 -4.94 -1.31
C ASP A 99 0.15 -4.75 -0.90
N LEU A 100 0.46 -3.58 -0.37
CA LEU A 100 1.77 -3.27 0.22
C LEU A 100 1.53 -2.70 1.62
N VAL A 101 2.13 -3.31 2.63
CA VAL A 101 2.05 -2.87 4.02
C VAL A 101 3.38 -2.25 4.40
N ILE A 102 3.32 -0.99 4.79
CA ILE A 102 4.48 -0.17 5.08
C ILE A 102 4.46 0.13 6.58
N SER A 103 5.49 -0.32 7.30
CA SER A 103 5.56 -0.21 8.77
C SER A 103 6.08 1.16 9.18
N TYR A 104 5.44 1.76 10.20
CA TYR A 104 5.93 3.01 10.80
C TYR A 104 7.17 2.83 11.67
N GLU A 105 7.38 1.63 12.23
CA GLU A 105 8.52 1.38 13.13
C GLU A 105 9.83 1.28 12.35
N GLU A 106 9.77 0.74 11.14
CA GLU A 106 10.94 0.36 10.37
C GLU A 106 11.13 1.19 9.10
N ASP A 107 10.17 2.08 8.79
CA ASP A 107 10.17 2.88 7.56
C ASP A 107 10.49 2.07 6.29
N LYS A 108 10.03 0.81 6.25
CA LYS A 108 10.23 -0.11 5.13
C LYS A 108 8.96 -0.91 4.80
N LEU A 109 8.99 -1.56 3.63
CA LEU A 109 7.95 -2.50 3.25
C LEU A 109 8.05 -3.66 4.24
N SER A 110 7.00 -3.87 5.02
CA SER A 110 6.93 -4.95 6.00
C SER A 110 6.38 -6.23 5.36
N TYR A 111 5.46 -6.06 4.41
CA TYR A 111 4.75 -7.16 3.77
C TYR A 111 4.16 -6.69 2.45
N GLY A 112 4.03 -7.58 1.48
CA GLY A 112 3.17 -7.34 0.33
C GLY A 112 2.50 -8.60 -0.18
N ARG A 113 1.46 -8.43 -0.99
CA ARG A 113 0.74 -9.52 -1.64
C ARG A 113 0.29 -9.15 -3.03
N ILE A 114 0.46 -10.05 -3.99
CA ILE A 114 -0.08 -9.91 -5.35
C ILE A 114 -1.25 -10.87 -5.48
N TYR A 115 -2.38 -10.35 -5.94
CA TYR A 115 -3.59 -11.12 -6.22
C TYR A 115 -3.75 -11.33 -7.72
N MET A 116 -3.68 -12.58 -8.15
CA MET A 116 -3.81 -12.97 -9.56
C MET A 116 -5.24 -13.44 -9.85
N LYS A 117 -5.71 -13.22 -11.09
CA LYS A 117 -7.07 -13.59 -11.51
C LYS A 117 -7.40 -15.08 -11.36
N ASN A 118 -6.39 -15.95 -11.40
CA ASN A 118 -6.52 -17.40 -11.20
C ASN A 118 -6.43 -17.85 -9.73
N LYS A 119 -6.70 -16.95 -8.77
CA LYS A 119 -6.67 -17.19 -7.32
C LYS A 119 -5.31 -17.64 -6.76
N LYS A 120 -4.22 -17.47 -7.51
CA LYS A 120 -2.86 -17.61 -6.97
C LYS A 120 -2.50 -16.32 -6.24
N GLU A 121 -2.22 -16.43 -4.96
CA GLU A 121 -1.65 -15.36 -4.16
C GLU A 121 -0.13 -15.52 -4.09
N LEU A 122 0.59 -14.41 -4.23
CA LEU A 122 2.04 -14.37 -4.08
C LEU A 122 2.39 -13.43 -2.95
N VAL A 123 3.13 -13.94 -1.97
CA VAL A 123 3.60 -13.17 -0.81
C VAL A 123 4.91 -12.48 -1.19
N LEU A 124 4.94 -11.17 -1.03
CA LEU A 124 6.14 -10.36 -1.14
C LEU A 124 6.77 -10.28 0.25
N LYS A 125 7.91 -10.94 0.41
CA LYS A 125 8.75 -10.75 1.60
C LYS A 125 9.71 -9.59 1.30
N PRO A 126 9.95 -8.70 2.28
CA PRO A 126 10.91 -7.61 2.15
C PRO A 126 12.31 -8.10 1.77
#